data_AF-A0A7V0P536-F1
#
_entry.id   AF-A0A7V0P536-F1
#
_cell.length_a   1.000
_cell.length_b   1.000
_cell.length_c   1.000
_cell.angle_alpha   90.00
_cell.angle_beta   90.00
_cell.angle_gamma   90.00
#
_symmetry.space_group_name_H-M   'P 1'
#
loop_
_entity.id
_entity.type
_entity.pdbx_description
1 polymer ?
#
loop_
_entity_poly.entity_id
_entity_poly.type
_entity_poly.pdbx_seq_one_letter_code
_entity_poly.pdbx_strand_id
1 'polypeptide(L)' 'MQQAKFSVKEAQALFLNNFKAYGFKDKSSMVRTAIDYFKNKLELENLKKSAELYSEIYSENDNLKELTETAVTGWPE' A
#
# COMPACT_ATOMS: atom_id res chain seq x y z
N MET A 1 8.16 -15.97 16.03
CA MET A 1 8.57 -14.81 15.20
C MET A 1 9.96 -15.07 14.66
N GLN A 2 10.21 -14.78 13.39
CA GLN A 2 11.55 -14.81 12.82
C GLN A 2 12.31 -13.54 13.23
N GLN A 3 13.59 -13.66 13.56
CA GLN A 3 14.43 -12.52 13.93
C GLN A 3 15.28 -12.08 12.74
N ALA A 4 15.34 -10.78 12.51
CA ALA A 4 16.24 -10.15 11.54
C ALA A 4 17.07 -9.08 12.25
N LYS A 5 18.37 -9.02 11.94
CA LYS A 5 19.26 -7.94 12.37
C LYS A 5 19.56 -7.05 11.18
N PHE A 6 19.43 -5.74 11.36
CA PHE A 6 19.74 -4.75 10.33
C PHE A 6 20.42 -3.55 10.97
N SER A 7 21.31 -2.92 10.20
CA SER A 7 21.96 -1.69 10.62
C SER A 7 21.04 -0.50 10.36
N VAL A 8 21.05 0.45 11.28
CA VAL A 8 20.30 1.71 11.16
C VAL A 8 21.26 2.88 11.32
N LYS A 9 20.90 4.03 10.76
CA LYS A 9 21.62 5.28 11.01
C LYS A 9 21.42 5.73 12.46
N GLU A 10 22.33 6.54 12.97
CA GLU A 10 22.26 7.06 14.33
C GLU A 10 20.94 7.79 14.62
N ALA A 11 20.50 8.67 13.70
CA ALA A 11 19.21 9.34 13.82
C ALA A 11 18.01 8.37 13.92
N GLN A 12 18.05 7.25 13.19
CA GLN A 12 17.02 6.22 13.25
C GLN A 12 17.09 5.46 14.58
N ALA A 13 18.29 5.19 15.10
CA ALA A 13 18.47 4.58 16.42
C ALA A 13 17.92 5.47 17.54
N LEU A 14 18.20 6.79 17.49
CA LEU A 14 17.66 7.77 18.44
C LEU A 14 16.13 7.82 18.39
N PHE A 15 15.55 7.85 17.20
CA PHE A 15 14.10 7.78 17.02
C PHE A 15 13.50 6.50 17.64
N LEU A 16 14.09 5.34 17.34
CA LEU A 16 13.67 4.05 17.91
C LEU A 16 13.86 3.98 19.42
N ASN A 17 14.87 4.66 19.99
CA ASN A 17 15.08 4.69 21.43
C ASN A 17 13.95 5.43 22.16
N ASN A 18 13.29 6.38 21.49
CA ASN A 18 12.16 7.14 22.01
C ASN A 18 10.80 6.43 21.82
N PHE A 19 10.79 5.13 21.51
CA PHE A 19 9.57 4.34 21.23
C PHE A 19 8.44 4.52 22.26
N LYS A 20 8.77 4.67 23.55
CA LYS A 20 7.78 4.88 24.63
C LYS A 20 7.00 6.19 24.47
N ALA A 21 7.63 7.24 23.97
CA ALA A 21 6.99 8.54 23.74
C ALA A 21 5.88 8.45 22.68
N TYR A 22 5.92 7.43 21.83
CA TYR A 22 4.94 7.16 20.79
C TYR A 22 3.96 6.03 21.16
N GLY A 23 3.95 5.58 22.42
CA GLY A 23 3.01 4.56 22.91
C GLY A 23 3.39 3.11 22.58
N PHE A 24 4.61 2.85 22.10
CA PHE A 24 5.05 1.48 21.81
C PHE A 24 5.59 0.78 23.06
N LYS A 25 5.37 -0.53 23.14
CA LYS A 25 5.87 -1.37 24.24
C LYS A 25 7.37 -1.65 24.17
N ASP A 26 7.91 -1.74 22.95
CA ASP A 26 9.32 -2.03 22.66
C ASP A 26 9.69 -1.55 21.24
N LYS A 27 10.99 -1.44 20.95
CA LYS A 27 11.48 -1.01 19.62
C LYS A 27 10.98 -1.91 18.50
N SER A 28 10.87 -3.22 18.74
CA SER A 28 10.43 -4.20 17.75
C SER A 28 8.95 -4.04 17.39
N SER A 29 8.10 -3.56 18.29
CA SER A 29 6.70 -3.22 18.02
C SER A 29 6.60 -2.01 17.10
N MET A 30 7.39 -0.97 17.37
CA MET A 30 7.47 0.22 16.52
C MET A 30 7.96 -0.11 15.10
N VAL A 31 9.02 -0.92 14.99
CA VAL A 31 9.56 -1.34 13.69
C VAL A 31 8.54 -2.18 12.91
N ARG A 32 7.84 -3.11 13.56
CA ARG A 32 6.79 -3.90 12.89
C ARG A 32 5.68 -3.02 12.34
N THR A 33 5.16 -2.09 13.15
CA THR A 33 4.14 -1.14 12.69
C THR A 33 4.62 -0.29 11.51
N ALA A 34 5.88 0.14 11.51
CA ALA A 34 6.46 0.88 10.39
C ALA A 34 6.58 0.01 9.12
N ILE A 35 6.96 -1.26 9.25
CA ILE A 35 7.04 -2.21 8.14
C ILE A 35 5.65 -2.48 7.56
N ASP A 36 4.64 -2.73 8.41
CA ASP A 36 3.27 -2.98 7.98
C ASP A 36 2.69 -1.76 7.24
N TYR A 37 2.93 -0.56 7.77
CA TYR A 37 2.55 0.69 7.12
C TYR A 37 3.21 0.85 5.74
N PHE A 38 4.52 0.58 5.66
CA PHE A 38 5.25 0.67 4.40
C PHE A 38 4.78 -0.36 3.37
N LYS A 39 4.50 -1.59 3.81
CA LYS A 39 3.91 -2.64 2.96
C LYS A 39 2.59 -2.18 2.35
N ASN A 40 1.65 -1.73 3.18
CA ASN A 40 0.34 -1.27 2.71
C ASN A 40 0.46 -0.10 1.72
N LYS A 41 1.42 0.81 1.97
CA LYS A 41 1.71 1.89 1.04
C LYS A 41 2.19 1.37 -0.32
N LEU A 42 3.13 0.42 -0.34
CA LEU A 42 3.63 -0.17 -1.58
C LEU A 42 2.52 -0.90 -2.35
N GLU A 43 1.68 -1.66 -1.66
CA GLU A 43 0.55 -2.38 -2.26
C GLU A 43 -0.47 -1.41 -2.88
N LEU A 44 -0.81 -0.33 -2.18
CA LEU A 44 -1.70 0.71 -2.69
C LEU A 44 -1.13 1.41 -3.92
N GLU A 45 0.15 1.78 -3.89
CA GLU A 45 0.80 2.41 -5.05
C GLU A 45 0.87 1.47 -6.25
N ASN A 46 1.06 0.16 -6.03
CA ASN A 46 1.00 -0.82 -7.10
C ASN A 46 -0.43 -0.95 -7.69
N LEU A 47 -1.44 -0.95 -6.82
CA LEU A 47 -2.84 -0.99 -7.24
C LEU A 47 -3.21 0.22 -8.09
N LYS A 48 -2.80 1.44 -7.67
CA LYS A 48 -3.02 2.66 -8.45
C LYS A 48 -2.38 2.58 -9.84
N LYS A 49 -1.11 2.17 -9.91
CA LYS A 49 -0.41 1.98 -11.19
C LYS A 49 -1.13 0.99 -12.10
N SER A 50 -1.64 -0.11 -11.55
CA SER A 50 -2.42 -1.06 -12.34
C SER A 50 -3.73 -0.44 -12.83
N ALA A 51 -4.43 0.33 -11.99
CA ALA A 51 -5.68 0.99 -12.38
C ALA A 51 -5.47 2.06 -13.45
N GLU A 52 -4.39 2.84 -13.36
CA GLU A 52 -3.98 3.81 -14.39
C GLU A 52 -3.73 3.11 -15.73
N LEU A 53 -2.99 1.99 -15.73
CA LEU A 53 -2.73 1.21 -16.93
C LEU A 53 -4.03 0.64 -17.55
N TYR A 54 -4.94 0.12 -16.71
CA TYR A 54 -6.25 -0.34 -17.18
C TYR A 54 -7.07 0.82 -17.77
N SER A 55 -7.02 2.00 -17.15
CA SER A 55 -7.71 3.19 -17.67
C SER A 55 -7.17 3.62 -19.02
N GLU A 56 -5.86 3.54 -19.24
CA GLU A 56 -5.21 3.83 -20.53
C GLU A 56 -5.70 2.86 -21.60
N ILE A 57 -5.61 1.54 -21.33
CA ILE A 57 -6.08 0.49 -22.25
C ILE A 57 -7.57 0.63 -22.57
N TYR A 58 -8.38 0.91 -21.54
CA TYR A 58 -9.82 1.11 -21.71
C TYR A 58 -10.13 2.33 -22.57
N SER A 59 -9.39 3.42 -22.39
CA SER A 59 -9.58 4.67 -23.14
C SER A 59 -9.27 4.52 -24.63
N GLU A 60 -8.41 3.59 -25.01
CA GLU A 60 -8.03 3.35 -26.41
C GLU A 60 -8.89 2.28 -27.10
N ASN A 61 -9.76 1.57 -26.37
CA ASN A 61 -10.51 0.43 -26.90
C ASN A 61 -12.03 0.69 -26.92
N ASP A 62 -12.52 1.26 -28.02
CA ASP A 62 -13.94 1.64 -28.16
C ASP A 62 -14.91 0.45 -28.11
N ASN A 63 -14.50 -0.72 -28.63
CA ASN A 63 -15.31 -1.94 -28.51
C ASN A 63 -15.46 -2.39 -27.06
N LEU A 64 -14.40 -2.27 -26.25
CA LEU A 64 -14.45 -2.61 -24.83
C LEU A 64 -15.34 -1.64 -24.05
N LYS A 65 -15.32 -0.34 -24.40
CA LYS A 65 -16.23 0.67 -23.84
C LYS A 65 -17.68 0.34 -24.15
N GLU A 66 -18.00 0.09 -25.41
CA GLU A 66 -19.37 -0.22 -25.85
C GLU A 66 -19.92 -1.47 -25.14
N LEU A 67 -19.11 -2.51 -24.97
CA LEU A 67 -19.46 -3.73 -24.23
C LEU A 67 -19.67 -3.50 -22.72
N THR A 68 -18.89 -2.61 -22.11
CA THR A 68 -19.07 -2.29 -20.68
C THR A 68 -20.28 -1.40 -20.45
N GLU A 69 -20.55 -0.44 -21.34
CA GLU A 69 -21.73 0.43 -21.27
C GLU A 69 -23.02 -0.37 -21.45
N THR A 70 -23.06 -1.31 -22.38
CA THR A 70 -24.23 -2.22 -22.57
C THR A 70 -24.42 -3.22 -21.44
N ALA A 71 -23.39 -3.54 -20.66
CA ALA A 71 -23.52 -4.39 -19.48
C ALA A 71 -24.23 -3.71 -18.29
N VAL A 72 -24.29 -2.37 -18.28
CA VAL A 72 -24.98 -1.59 -17.22
C VAL A 72 -26.51 -1.68 -17.38
N THR A 73 -27.01 -1.82 -18.60
CA THR A 73 -28.45 -1.98 -18.85
C THR A 73 -28.96 -3.34 -18.38
N GLY A 74 -29.73 -3.35 -17.28
CA GLY A 74 -30.42 -4.54 -16.75
C GLY A 74 -30.04 -4.94 -15.32
N TRP A 75 -29.16 -4.20 -14.65
CA TRP A 75 -28.91 -4.41 -13.22
C TRP A 75 -30.08 -3.84 -12.37
N PRO A 76 -30.58 -4.57 -11.37
CA PRO A 76 -31.54 -4.02 -10.41
C PRO A 76 -30.91 -2.87 -9.60
N GLU A 77 -31.71 -1.88 -9.21
CA GLU A 77 -31.32 -0.81 -8.27
C GLU A 77 -30.80 -1.35 -6.93
#